data_AF-A0A366WMB1-F1
#
_entry.id   AF-A0A366WMB1-F1
#
_cell.length_a   1.000
_cell.length_b   1.000
_cell.length_c   1.000
_cell.angle_alpha   90.00
_cell.angle_beta   90.00
_cell.angle_gamma   90.00
#
_symmetry.space_group_name_H-M   'P 1'
#
loop_
_entity.id
_entity.type
_entity.pdbx_description
1 polymer ?
#
loop_
_entity_poly.entity_id
_entity_poly.type
_entity_poly.pdbx_seq_one_letter_code
_entity_poly.pdbx_strand_id
1 'polypeptide(L)'
;MVMDGQTGLLRAVLGANWISAVKTAALSMVAARRLADLGAETIAFVGAGVQAHSHSVAFSELFPLKRIRVFRRGKANVEKLFGYARNMGLVA
;
A
#
# COMPACT_ATOMS: atom_id res chain seq x y z
N MET A 1 4.15 12.92 -16.39
CA MET A 1 5.23 13.56 -17.18
C MET A 1 6.25 14.12 -16.23
N VAL A 2 7.52 14.11 -16.61
CA VAL A 2 8.59 14.80 -15.89
C VAL A 2 9.11 15.88 -16.83
N MET A 3 9.07 17.12 -16.38
CA MET A 3 9.53 18.31 -17.11
C MET A 3 10.87 18.72 -16.51
N ASP A 4 11.76 19.22 -17.34
CA ASP A 4 12.96 19.90 -16.89
C ASP A 4 12.60 21.21 -16.17
N GLY A 5 13.04 21.36 -14.92
CA GLY A 5 12.65 22.49 -14.07
C GLY A 5 13.24 23.85 -14.49
N GLN A 6 14.29 23.86 -15.31
CA GLN A 6 14.93 25.09 -15.79
C GLN A 6 14.46 25.47 -17.19
N THR A 7 14.31 24.49 -18.07
CA THR A 7 14.04 24.72 -19.50
C THR A 7 12.60 24.48 -19.90
N GLY A 8 11.81 23.80 -19.07
CA GLY A 8 10.44 23.39 -19.39
C GLY A 8 10.35 22.27 -20.43
N LEU A 9 11.48 21.71 -20.90
CA LEU A 9 11.48 20.63 -21.87
C LEU A 9 11.02 19.31 -21.24
N LEU A 10 10.20 18.55 -21.98
CA LEU A 10 9.75 17.23 -21.56
C LEU A 10 10.93 16.27 -21.46
N ARG A 11 11.13 15.66 -20.29
CA ARG A 11 12.17 14.65 -20.04
C ARG A 11 11.65 13.22 -20.10
N ALA A 12 10.44 12.98 -19.58
CA ALA A 12 9.86 11.63 -19.57
C ALA A 12 8.33 11.64 -19.50
N VAL A 13 7.73 10.56 -20.02
CA VAL A 13 6.32 10.22 -19.83
C VAL A 13 6.25 8.82 -19.23
N LEU A 14 5.57 8.67 -18.10
CA LEU A 14 5.41 7.41 -17.39
C LEU A 14 3.95 7.20 -17.00
N GLY A 15 3.52 5.93 -16.96
CA GLY A 15 2.23 5.56 -16.42
C GLY A 15 2.16 5.80 -14.91
N ALA A 16 1.18 6.61 -14.47
CA ALA A 16 1.11 7.06 -13.08
C ALA A 16 0.38 6.11 -12.13
N ASN A 17 -0.29 5.06 -12.63
CA ASN A 17 -1.15 4.21 -11.81
C ASN A 17 -0.37 3.47 -10.71
N TRP A 18 0.71 2.77 -11.09
CA TRP A 18 1.56 2.07 -10.13
C TRP A 18 2.33 3.05 -9.23
N ILE A 19 2.88 4.13 -9.82
CA ILE A 19 3.59 5.18 -9.08
C ILE A 19 2.68 5.77 -7.99
N SER A 20 1.41 6.02 -8.32
CA SER A 20 0.44 6.56 -7.38
C SER A 20 0.09 5.59 -6.26
N ALA A 21 0.00 4.28 -6.55
CA ALA A 21 -0.21 3.26 -5.52
C ALA A 21 0.98 3.21 -4.55
N VAL A 22 2.19 3.04 -5.08
CA VAL A 22 3.40 2.89 -4.25
C VAL A 22 3.72 4.16 -3.46
N LYS A 23 3.68 5.35 -4.10
CA LYS A 23 3.99 6.60 -3.38
C LYS A 23 3.00 6.87 -2.25
N THR A 24 1.71 6.54 -2.45
CA THR A 24 0.68 6.76 -1.44
C THR A 24 0.89 5.82 -0.25
N ALA A 25 1.16 4.54 -0.51
CA ALA A 25 1.52 3.57 0.52
C ALA A 25 2.78 3.97 1.30
N ALA A 26 3.83 4.39 0.59
CA ALA A 26 5.09 4.83 1.19
C ALA A 26 4.90 6.06 2.09
N LEU A 27 4.12 7.06 1.66
CA LEU A 27 3.81 8.23 2.49
C LEU A 27 3.03 7.84 3.75
N SER A 28 2.04 6.96 3.64
CA SER A 28 1.33 6.42 4.81
C SER A 28 2.27 5.66 5.75
N MET A 29 3.19 4.86 5.22
CA MET A 29 4.19 4.14 6.03
C MET A 29 5.15 5.11 6.73
N VAL A 30 5.59 6.19 6.07
CA VAL A 30 6.46 7.23 6.66
C VAL A 30 5.76 7.94 7.84
N ALA A 31 4.44 8.16 7.72
CA ALA A 31 3.63 8.69 8.81
C ALA A 31 3.47 7.66 9.93
N ALA A 32 3.12 6.42 9.61
CA ALA A 32 2.95 5.34 10.58
C ALA A 32 4.24 5.05 11.36
N ARG A 33 5.41 5.13 10.72
CA ARG A 33 6.71 5.01 11.39
C ARG A 33 6.88 5.98 12.58
N ARG A 34 6.22 7.14 12.51
CA ARG A 34 6.32 8.19 13.53
C ARG A 34 5.16 8.20 14.51
N LEU A 35 4.01 7.67 14.10
CA LEU A 35 2.73 7.86 14.80
C LEU A 35 2.09 6.57 15.29
N ALA A 36 2.46 5.43 14.72
CA ALA A 36 1.94 4.11 15.10
C ALA A 36 2.93 3.37 16.00
N ASP A 37 2.42 2.37 16.70
CA ASP A 37 3.25 1.40 17.42
C ASP A 37 4.05 0.55 16.44
N LEU A 38 5.39 0.59 16.52
CA LEU A 38 6.28 -0.22 15.67
C LEU A 38 6.16 -1.72 15.98
N GLY A 39 5.60 -2.10 17.13
CA GLY A 39 5.24 -3.47 17.48
C GLY A 39 3.90 -3.94 16.90
N ALA A 40 3.19 -3.10 16.13
CA ALA A 40 1.88 -3.47 15.61
C ALA A 40 1.96 -4.69 14.67
N GLU A 41 1.26 -5.77 15.05
CA GLU A 41 1.23 -7.02 14.29
C GLU A 41 0.00 -7.16 13.38
N THR A 42 -0.90 -6.17 13.38
CA THR A 42 -2.15 -6.22 12.62
C THR A 42 -2.42 -4.90 11.94
N ILE A 43 -2.74 -4.97 10.64
CA ILE A 43 -3.22 -3.83 9.86
C ILE A 43 -4.67 -4.08 9.42
N ALA A 44 -5.50 -3.04 9.49
CA ALA A 44 -6.89 -3.10 9.05
C ALA A 44 -7.13 -2.14 7.88
N PHE A 45 -7.80 -2.61 6.83
CA PHE A 45 -8.19 -1.81 5.68
C PHE A 45 -9.70 -1.66 5.61
N VAL A 46 -10.15 -0.42 5.42
CA VAL A 46 -11.52 -0.13 5.01
C VAL A 46 -11.50 0.03 3.49
N GLY A 47 -11.93 -1.04 2.80
CA GLY A 47 -11.74 -1.22 1.36
C GLY A 47 -10.67 -2.27 1.03
N ALA A 48 -10.82 -2.89 -0.13
CA ALA A 48 -9.96 -3.99 -0.60
C ALA A 48 -9.48 -3.73 -2.03
N GLY A 49 -9.01 -2.51 -2.28
CA GLY A 49 -8.61 -2.04 -3.61
C GLY A 49 -7.09 -2.00 -3.78
N VAL A 50 -6.64 -1.32 -4.83
CA VAL A 50 -5.21 -1.14 -5.16
C VAL A 50 -4.40 -0.60 -3.98
N GLN A 51 -4.95 0.36 -3.22
CA GLN A 51 -4.26 0.93 -2.06
C GLN A 51 -4.09 -0.09 -0.94
N ALA A 52 -5.14 -0.85 -0.59
CA ALA A 52 -5.02 -1.88 0.44
C ALA A 52 -3.93 -2.91 0.10
N HIS A 53 -3.79 -3.27 -1.18
CA HIS A 53 -2.69 -4.10 -1.65
C HIS A 53 -1.32 -3.43 -1.49
N SER A 54 -1.11 -2.23 -2.04
CA SER A 54 0.19 -1.53 -1.96
C SER A 54 0.60 -1.21 -0.52
N HIS A 55 -0.36 -0.87 0.35
CA HIS A 55 -0.12 -0.63 1.77
C HIS A 55 0.21 -1.92 2.50
N SER A 56 -0.41 -3.06 2.16
CA SER A 56 -0.06 -4.34 2.76
C SER A 56 1.41 -4.68 2.51
N VAL A 57 1.89 -4.49 1.27
CA VAL A 57 3.30 -4.69 0.91
C VAL A 57 4.18 -3.72 1.67
N ALA A 58 3.94 -2.41 1.54
CA ALA A 58 4.80 -1.39 2.16
C ALA A 58 4.88 -1.55 3.69
N PHE A 59 3.75 -1.74 4.37
CA PHE A 59 3.76 -1.86 5.83
C PHE A 59 4.39 -3.17 6.31
N SER A 60 4.33 -4.24 5.52
CA SER A 60 5.00 -5.51 5.88
C SER A 60 6.53 -5.39 5.88
N GLU A 61 7.11 -4.38 5.22
CA GLU A 61 8.55 -4.14 5.25
C GLU A 61 9.02 -3.45 6.54
N LEU A 62 8.14 -2.72 7.23
CA LEU A 62 8.50 -1.91 8.41
C LEU A 62 7.93 -2.43 9.73
N PHE A 63 6.74 -3.03 9.69
CA PHE A 63 6.04 -3.52 10.87
C PHE A 63 6.07 -5.05 10.91
N PRO A 64 6.10 -5.68 12.10
CA PRO A 64 6.07 -7.13 12.27
C PRO A 64 4.65 -7.68 12.03
N LEU A 65 4.05 -7.36 10.87
CA LEU A 65 2.68 -7.73 10.55
C LEU A 65 2.54 -9.26 10.49
N LYS A 66 1.52 -9.76 11.21
CA LYS A 66 1.10 -11.16 11.19
C LYS A 66 -0.32 -11.32 10.66
N ARG A 67 -1.13 -10.26 10.72
CA ARG A 67 -2.56 -10.29 10.40
C ARG A 67 -3.00 -9.10 9.56
N ILE A 68 -3.87 -9.37 8.60
CA ILE A 68 -4.62 -8.35 7.86
C ILE A 68 -6.10 -8.47 8.21
N ARG A 69 -6.79 -7.34 8.37
CA ARG A 69 -8.26 -7.30 8.49
C ARG A 69 -8.82 -6.39 7.43
N VAL A 70 -9.97 -6.75 6.88
CA VAL A 70 -10.57 -6.00 5.78
C VAL A 70 -12.06 -5.83 6.01
N PHE A 71 -12.53 -4.59 5.94
CA PHE A 71 -13.95 -4.28 5.92
C PHE A 71 -14.34 -3.74 4.54
N ARG A 72 -15.28 -4.42 3.86
CA ARG A 72 -15.83 -3.99 2.57
C ARG A 72 -17.19 -4.66 2.33
N ARG A 73 -18.11 -3.97 1.63
CA ARG A 73 -19.42 -4.52 1.24
C ARG A 73 -19.35 -5.72 0.28
N GLY A 74 -18.40 -5.74 -0.66
CA GLY A 74 -18.30 -6.76 -1.72
C GLY A 74 -17.19 -7.78 -1.48
N LYS A 75 -17.51 -9.08 -1.59
CA LYS A 75 -16.62 -10.20 -1.23
C LYS A 75 -15.46 -10.44 -2.20
N ALA A 76 -15.68 -10.33 -3.51
CA ALA A 76 -14.69 -10.75 -4.53
C ALA A 76 -13.31 -10.07 -4.38
N ASN A 77 -13.29 -8.78 -4.04
CA ASN A 77 -12.02 -8.06 -3.87
C ASN A 77 -11.39 -8.29 -2.49
N VAL A 78 -12.17 -8.65 -1.48
CA VAL A 78 -11.64 -9.08 -0.17
C VAL A 78 -10.88 -10.38 -0.36
N GLU A 79 -11.48 -11.36 -1.05
CA GLU A 79 -10.81 -12.64 -1.33
C GLU A 79 -9.52 -12.47 -2.13
N LYS A 80 -9.51 -11.58 -3.13
CA LYS A 80 -8.27 -11.25 -3.86
C LYS A 80 -7.20 -10.71 -2.94
N LEU A 81 -7.54 -9.73 -2.09
CA LEU A 81 -6.59 -9.15 -1.14
C LEU A 81 -6.09 -10.18 -0.12
N PHE A 82 -6.97 -11.05 0.37
CA PHE A 82 -6.59 -12.16 1.25
C PHE A 82 -5.68 -13.17 0.56
N GLY A 83 -5.89 -13.46 -0.72
CA GLY A 83 -4.96 -14.26 -1.53
C GLY A 83 -3.56 -13.65 -1.55
N TYR A 84 -3.44 -12.34 -1.82
CA TYR A 84 -2.15 -11.65 -1.76
C TYR A 84 -1.54 -11.68 -0.35
N ALA A 85 -2.33 -11.42 0.69
CA ALA A 85 -1.86 -11.41 2.06
C ALA A 85 -1.32 -12.78 2.51
N ARG A 86 -2.00 -13.87 2.14
CA ARG A 86 -1.54 -15.24 2.43
C ARG A 86 -0.23 -15.56 1.73
N ASN A 87 -0.03 -15.09 0.49
CA ASN A 87 1.24 -15.26 -0.22
C ASN A 87 2.40 -14.50 0.45
N MET A 88 2.11 -13.47 1.24
CA MET A 88 3.09 -12.76 2.07
C MET A 88 3.26 -13.38 3.47
N GLY A 89 2.59 -14.49 3.76
CA GLY A 89 2.62 -15.14 5.08
C GLY A 89 1.72 -14.48 6.13
N LEU A 90 0.81 -13.58 5.74
CA LEU A 90 -0.13 -12.95 6.66
C LEU A 90 -1.39 -13.79 6.83
N VAL A 91 -1.89 -13.84 8.07
CA VAL A 91 -3.20 -14.41 8.39
C VAL A 91 -4.29 -13.41 7.99
N ALA A 92 -5.24 -13.88 7.18
CA ALA A 92 -6.25 -13.09 6.49
C ALA A 92 -7.65 -13.65 6.71
#